data_AF-A0A9Q6A770-F1
#
_entry.id   AF-A0A9Q6A770-F1
#
_cell.length_a   1.000
_cell.length_b   1.000
_cell.length_c   1.000
_cell.angle_alpha   90.00
_cell.angle_beta   90.00
_cell.angle_gamma   90.00
#
_symmetry.space_group_name_H-M   'P 1'
#
loop_
_entity.id
_entity.type
_entity.pdbx_description
1 polymer ?
#
loop_
_entity_poly.entity_id
_entity_poly.type
_entity_poly.pdbx_seq_one_letter_code
_entity_poly.pdbx_strand_id
1 'polypeptide(L)'
;MSVEQTYKWFEKAASIDDLAHYIVPYFSRTKKEDWKGILGHLQHHGMFKNIKEGISTSSILKEKGLFRHIQKEEQYLRKKWQGPDVPIVALPVDERNRRIRLEFGSKSGLAFPDKMFLFLSSDIELSSVSALMTHEYHHVCRLDHMTKEEKDVTLLDTIIMEGLAEYAVYERLGQSQTAEWTTWYTPLQLEVFYEKKIAPHLNIKRGHRLFDQLLYGKGYQPKMLGYAVGFNIVKKYLTENRASTAEGLSISPETFLKATL
;
A
#
# COMPACT_ATOMS: atom_id res chain seq x y z
N MET A 1 -5.44 -21.20 -1.65
CA MET A 1 -5.82 -19.99 -2.43
C MET A 1 -5.52 -18.82 -1.53
N SER A 2 -4.68 -17.90 -2.00
CA SER A 2 -4.27 -16.69 -1.28
C SER A 2 -5.43 -15.76 -0.93
N VAL A 3 -6.51 -15.73 -1.71
CA VAL A 3 -7.60 -14.76 -1.47
C VAL A 3 -8.68 -15.30 -0.54
N GLU A 4 -8.79 -14.67 0.62
CA GLU A 4 -9.76 -15.03 1.64
C GLU A 4 -11.19 -14.66 1.24
N GLN A 5 -12.12 -15.60 1.45
CA GLN A 5 -13.54 -15.41 1.14
C GLN A 5 -14.23 -14.71 2.32
N THR A 6 -13.82 -13.48 2.61
CA THR A 6 -14.22 -12.75 3.83
C THR A 6 -15.73 -12.52 3.96
N TYR A 7 -16.48 -12.53 2.86
CA TYR A 7 -17.95 -12.51 2.91
C TYR A 7 -18.55 -13.66 3.74
N LYS A 8 -17.87 -14.82 3.83
CA LYS A 8 -18.28 -15.93 4.70
C LYS A 8 -18.10 -15.62 6.18
N TRP A 9 -17.20 -14.70 6.52
CA TRP A 9 -17.01 -14.23 7.89
C TRP A 9 -18.18 -13.34 8.31
N PHE A 10 -18.63 -12.47 7.41
CA PHE A 10 -19.80 -11.60 7.62
C PHE A 10 -21.12 -12.36 7.73
N GLU A 11 -21.23 -13.55 7.13
CA GLU A 11 -22.39 -14.44 7.30
C GLU A 11 -22.50 -15.00 8.75
N LYS A 12 -21.41 -14.96 9.53
CA LYS A 12 -21.32 -15.56 10.87
C LYS A 12 -21.08 -14.56 12.00
N ALA A 13 -20.52 -13.39 11.71
CA ALA A 13 -20.20 -12.36 12.68
C ALA A 13 -21.44 -11.53 13.06
N ALA A 14 -21.74 -11.41 14.36
CA ALA A 14 -22.79 -10.53 14.87
C ALA A 14 -22.24 -9.13 15.23
N SER A 15 -20.94 -9.02 15.43
CA SER A 15 -20.21 -7.82 15.82
C SER A 15 -18.85 -7.72 15.11
N ILE A 16 -18.18 -6.58 15.24
CA ILE A 16 -16.81 -6.41 14.74
C ILE A 16 -15.83 -7.27 15.53
N ASP A 17 -16.08 -7.42 16.83
CA ASP A 17 -15.25 -8.22 17.73
C ASP A 17 -15.25 -9.70 17.30
N ASP A 18 -16.37 -10.20 16.76
CA ASP A 18 -16.44 -11.56 16.22
C ASP A 18 -15.47 -11.79 15.06
N LEU A 19 -15.14 -10.75 14.29
CA LEU A 19 -14.17 -10.84 13.19
C LEU A 19 -12.73 -11.03 13.67
N ALA A 20 -12.44 -10.72 14.94
CA ALA A 20 -11.14 -11.00 15.52
C ALA A 20 -10.78 -12.49 15.39
N HIS A 21 -11.75 -13.40 15.49
CA HIS A 21 -11.52 -14.85 15.34
C HIS A 21 -10.94 -15.24 13.98
N TYR A 22 -11.26 -14.48 12.94
CA TYR A 22 -10.74 -14.71 11.58
C TYR A 22 -9.46 -13.93 11.31
N ILE A 23 -9.32 -12.72 11.87
CA ILE A 23 -8.21 -11.81 11.57
C ILE A 23 -6.97 -12.09 12.43
N VAL A 24 -7.14 -12.34 13.73
CA VAL A 24 -6.02 -12.53 14.67
C VAL A 24 -5.09 -13.70 14.28
N PRO A 25 -5.55 -14.84 13.74
CA PRO A 25 -4.67 -15.92 13.31
C PRO A 25 -3.57 -15.50 12.31
N TYR A 26 -3.77 -14.42 11.54
CA TYR A 26 -2.76 -13.89 10.62
C TYR A 26 -1.63 -13.13 11.32
N PHE A 27 -1.76 -12.82 12.61
CA PHE A 27 -0.78 -12.09 13.41
C PHE A 27 -0.12 -13.02 14.43
N SER A 28 0.50 -14.10 13.94
CA SER A 28 1.09 -15.19 14.75
C SER A 28 2.12 -14.76 15.81
N ARG A 29 2.71 -13.57 15.66
CA ARG A 29 3.70 -12.99 16.59
C ARG A 29 3.08 -12.11 17.69
N THR A 30 1.77 -11.86 17.63
CA THR A 30 1.04 -11.04 18.60
C THR A 30 0.30 -11.94 19.58
N LYS A 31 0.27 -11.58 20.87
CA LYS A 31 -0.52 -12.31 21.85
C LYS A 31 -1.99 -12.23 21.44
N LYS A 32 -2.73 -13.36 21.52
CA LYS A 32 -4.16 -13.41 21.18
C LYS A 32 -5.02 -12.40 21.95
N GLU A 33 -4.55 -11.97 23.12
CA GLU A 33 -5.17 -10.99 23.99
C GLU A 33 -5.17 -9.56 23.40
N ASP A 34 -4.27 -9.25 22.45
CA ASP A 34 -4.11 -7.92 21.85
C ASP A 34 -5.00 -7.70 20.60
N TRP A 35 -6.03 -8.51 20.40
CA TRP A 35 -6.90 -8.45 19.22
C TRP A 35 -7.52 -7.06 19.00
N LYS A 36 -7.81 -6.31 20.07
CA LYS A 36 -8.28 -4.92 19.98
C LYS A 36 -7.25 -3.99 19.34
N GLY A 37 -5.97 -4.17 19.66
CA GLY A 37 -4.87 -3.42 19.07
C GLY A 37 -4.73 -3.72 17.57
N ILE A 38 -4.85 -5.00 17.19
CA ILE A 38 -4.85 -5.42 15.78
C ILE A 38 -6.00 -4.78 15.02
N LEU A 39 -7.24 -4.90 15.51
CA LEU A 39 -8.40 -4.30 14.86
C LEU A 39 -8.31 -2.78 14.80
N GLY A 40 -7.85 -2.14 15.88
CA GLY A 40 -7.61 -0.69 15.91
C GLY A 40 -6.59 -0.23 14.87
N HIS A 41 -5.52 -1.01 14.66
CA HIS A 41 -4.54 -0.75 13.61
C HIS A 41 -5.17 -0.88 12.20
N LEU A 42 -5.90 -1.96 11.92
CA LEU A 42 -6.60 -2.11 10.65
C LEU A 42 -7.62 -0.99 10.41
N GLN A 43 -8.35 -0.57 11.45
CA GLN A 43 -9.31 0.54 11.38
C GLN A 43 -8.64 1.90 11.16
N HIS A 44 -7.41 2.09 11.66
CA HIS A 44 -6.62 3.27 11.35
C HIS A 44 -6.27 3.33 9.85
N HIS A 45 -5.98 2.18 9.25
CA HIS A 45 -5.62 2.04 7.84
C HIS A 45 -6.82 1.95 6.89
N GLY A 46 -8.03 1.70 7.40
CA GLY A 46 -9.25 1.84 6.63
C GLY A 46 -10.31 0.79 6.86
N MET A 47 -10.11 -0.20 7.73
CA MET A 47 -11.14 -1.17 8.06
C MET A 47 -12.39 -0.46 8.62
N PHE A 48 -13.56 -0.85 8.11
CA PHE A 48 -14.85 -0.38 8.58
C PHE A 48 -15.04 -0.52 10.12
N LYS A 49 -15.93 0.32 10.67
CA LYS A 49 -16.22 0.41 12.12
C LYS A 49 -17.68 0.11 12.49
N ASN A 50 -18.52 -0.21 11.51
CA ASN A 50 -19.92 -0.58 11.74
C ASN A 50 -20.25 -1.92 11.07
N ILE A 51 -20.67 -2.92 11.86
CA ILE A 51 -20.93 -4.28 11.34
C ILE A 51 -22.04 -4.34 10.28
N LYS A 52 -23.09 -3.52 10.40
CA LYS A 52 -24.20 -3.50 9.42
C LYS A 52 -23.73 -2.98 8.06
N GLU A 53 -22.93 -1.91 8.07
CA GLU A 53 -22.31 -1.38 6.86
C GLU A 53 -21.33 -2.39 6.26
N GLY A 54 -20.50 -3.03 7.09
CA GLY A 54 -19.56 -4.06 6.66
C GLY A 54 -20.26 -5.24 5.96
N ILE A 55 -21.36 -5.75 6.52
CA ILE A 55 -22.16 -6.82 5.90
C ILE A 55 -22.71 -6.38 4.54
N SER A 56 -23.32 -5.18 4.48
CA SER A 56 -23.89 -4.63 3.24
C SER A 56 -22.84 -4.50 2.15
N THR A 57 -21.71 -3.85 2.45
CA THR A 57 -20.61 -3.65 1.51
C THR A 57 -19.99 -4.97 1.08
N SER A 58 -19.79 -5.91 2.01
CA SER A 58 -19.25 -7.23 1.68
C SER A 58 -20.15 -8.03 0.72
N SER A 59 -21.49 -7.88 0.83
CA SER A 59 -22.42 -8.52 -0.11
C SER A 59 -22.27 -7.93 -1.52
N ILE A 60 -22.22 -6.61 -1.63
CA ILE A 60 -22.05 -5.90 -2.91
C ILE A 60 -20.72 -6.28 -3.58
N LEU A 61 -19.62 -6.31 -2.81
CA LEU A 61 -18.31 -6.73 -3.33
C LEU A 61 -18.33 -8.18 -3.86
N LYS A 62 -19.04 -9.08 -3.19
CA LYS A 62 -19.23 -10.48 -3.62
C LYS A 62 -20.02 -10.54 -4.94
N GLU A 63 -21.15 -9.85 -5.01
CA GLU A 63 -22.03 -9.81 -6.19
C GLU A 63 -21.34 -9.22 -7.42
N LYS A 64 -20.55 -8.16 -7.24
CA LYS A 64 -19.71 -7.56 -8.29
C LYS A 64 -18.52 -8.43 -8.71
N GLY A 65 -18.30 -9.59 -8.06
CA GLY A 65 -17.24 -10.53 -8.42
C GLY A 65 -15.82 -10.10 -8.03
N LEU A 66 -15.67 -9.18 -7.07
CA LEU A 66 -14.37 -8.59 -6.70
C LEU A 66 -13.38 -9.65 -6.21
N PHE A 67 -13.82 -10.62 -5.41
CA PHE A 67 -12.95 -11.70 -4.92
C PHE A 67 -12.34 -12.53 -6.06
N ARG A 68 -13.11 -12.76 -7.13
CA ARG A 68 -12.61 -13.45 -8.32
C ARG A 68 -11.63 -12.57 -9.09
N HIS A 69 -11.89 -11.27 -9.17
CA HIS A 69 -10.99 -10.32 -9.79
C HIS A 69 -9.65 -10.24 -9.03
N ILE A 70 -9.69 -10.06 -7.72
CA ILE A 70 -8.51 -10.05 -6.83
C ILE A 70 -7.70 -11.34 -7.00
N GLN A 71 -8.35 -12.51 -7.11
CA GLN A 71 -7.65 -13.78 -7.33
C GLN A 71 -6.92 -13.83 -8.69
N LYS A 72 -7.51 -13.26 -9.75
CA LYS A 72 -6.84 -13.15 -11.06
C LYS A 72 -5.66 -12.18 -11.01
N GLU A 73 -5.84 -11.06 -10.33
CA GLU A 73 -4.79 -10.05 -10.12
C GLU A 73 -3.60 -10.64 -9.35
N GLU A 74 -3.85 -11.36 -8.26
CA GLU A 74 -2.81 -12.06 -7.50
C GLU A 74 -2.05 -13.06 -8.37
N GLN A 75 -2.75 -13.92 -9.13
CA GLN A 75 -2.09 -14.92 -9.97
C GLN A 75 -1.20 -14.28 -11.03
N TYR A 76 -1.67 -13.19 -11.63
CA TYR A 76 -0.91 -12.42 -12.60
C TYR A 76 0.35 -11.81 -11.97
N LEU A 77 0.19 -11.09 -10.85
CA LEU A 77 1.27 -10.38 -10.19
C LEU A 77 2.30 -11.33 -9.58
N ARG A 78 1.84 -12.43 -8.96
CA ARG A 78 2.70 -13.50 -8.44
C ARG A 78 3.58 -14.08 -9.53
N LYS A 79 3.03 -14.36 -10.71
CA LYS A 79 3.82 -14.82 -11.85
C LYS A 79 4.76 -13.74 -12.38
N LYS A 80 4.29 -12.49 -12.48
CA LYS A 80 5.07 -11.36 -13.02
C LYS A 80 6.31 -11.05 -12.17
N TRP A 81 6.19 -11.12 -10.85
CA TRP A 81 7.24 -10.73 -9.90
C TRP A 81 7.87 -11.89 -9.15
N GLN A 82 7.47 -13.13 -9.44
CA GLN A 82 7.89 -14.32 -8.71
C GLN A 82 7.68 -14.18 -7.20
N GLY A 83 6.60 -13.48 -6.82
CA GLY A 83 6.31 -13.11 -5.43
C GLY A 83 5.80 -14.29 -4.58
N PRO A 84 5.73 -14.11 -3.26
CA PRO A 84 5.26 -15.15 -2.34
C PRO A 84 3.74 -15.36 -2.42
N ASP A 85 3.29 -16.58 -2.14
CA ASP A 85 1.86 -16.90 -1.97
C ASP A 85 1.41 -16.52 -0.55
N VAL A 86 0.90 -15.29 -0.38
CA VAL A 86 0.45 -14.75 0.92
C VAL A 86 -1.06 -14.60 1.00
N PRO A 87 -1.67 -14.71 2.19
CA PRO A 87 -3.09 -14.41 2.38
C PRO A 87 -3.44 -12.96 2.02
N ILE A 88 -4.51 -12.79 1.25
CA ILE A 88 -5.07 -11.52 0.83
C ILE A 88 -6.48 -11.40 1.42
N VAL A 89 -6.63 -10.48 2.36
CA VAL A 89 -7.84 -10.28 3.14
C VAL A 89 -8.53 -8.99 2.68
N ALA A 90 -9.56 -9.13 1.83
CA ALA A 90 -10.36 -8.00 1.38
C ALA A 90 -11.50 -7.72 2.36
N LEU A 91 -11.55 -6.51 2.92
CA LEU A 91 -12.56 -6.05 3.87
C LEU A 91 -13.23 -4.76 3.37
N PRO A 92 -14.45 -4.46 3.84
CA PRO A 92 -15.06 -3.16 3.61
C PRO A 92 -14.21 -2.01 4.19
N VAL A 93 -14.18 -0.90 3.46
CA VAL A 93 -13.54 0.34 3.91
C VAL A 93 -14.45 1.15 4.84
N ASP A 94 -13.87 1.94 5.75
CA ASP A 94 -14.58 2.96 6.52
C ASP A 94 -14.92 4.16 5.63
N GLU A 95 -16.05 4.08 4.93
CA GLU A 95 -16.59 5.17 4.12
C GLU A 95 -16.97 6.41 4.95
N ARG A 96 -16.87 6.40 6.30
CA ARG A 96 -17.06 7.60 7.15
C ARG A 96 -15.74 8.34 7.40
N ASN A 97 -14.60 7.71 7.10
CA ASN A 97 -13.30 8.36 7.15
C ASN A 97 -13.13 9.33 5.97
N ARG A 98 -13.26 10.64 6.25
CA ARG A 98 -13.17 11.69 5.22
C ARG A 98 -11.82 11.72 4.52
N ARG A 99 -10.74 11.36 5.21
CA ARG A 99 -9.40 11.31 4.62
C ARG A 99 -9.29 10.20 3.58
N ILE A 100 -9.79 9.00 3.91
CA ILE A 100 -9.78 7.86 2.97
C ILE A 100 -10.65 8.15 1.75
N ARG A 101 -11.83 8.76 1.95
CA ARG A 101 -12.68 9.18 0.83
C ARG A 101 -12.03 10.22 -0.09
N LEU A 102 -11.46 11.28 0.49
CA LEU A 102 -10.98 12.43 -0.30
C LEU A 102 -9.57 12.25 -0.85
N GLU A 103 -8.67 11.57 -0.14
CA GLU A 103 -7.26 11.46 -0.53
C GLU A 103 -6.93 10.13 -1.21
N PHE A 104 -7.71 9.08 -0.95
CA PHE A 104 -7.44 7.74 -1.44
C PHE A 104 -8.61 7.14 -2.24
N GLY A 105 -9.61 7.95 -2.61
CA GLY A 105 -10.74 7.50 -3.44
C GLY A 105 -11.55 6.36 -2.82
N SER A 106 -11.71 6.38 -1.48
CA SER A 106 -12.43 5.34 -0.74
C SER A 106 -11.81 3.93 -0.83
N LYS A 107 -10.50 3.83 -1.03
CA LYS A 107 -9.77 2.56 -0.97
C LYS A 107 -8.45 2.72 -0.24
N SER A 108 -7.96 1.65 0.37
CA SER A 108 -6.62 1.60 0.94
C SER A 108 -6.15 0.15 1.04
N GLY A 109 -4.85 -0.04 1.21
CA GLY A 109 -4.29 -1.34 1.49
C GLY A 109 -3.29 -1.28 2.64
N LEU A 110 -2.91 -2.47 3.07
CA LEU A 110 -1.88 -2.67 4.07
C LEU A 110 -1.15 -3.98 3.79
N ALA A 111 0.08 -3.88 3.32
CA ALA A 111 0.95 -5.01 3.04
C ALA A 111 1.90 -5.32 4.20
N PHE A 112 2.08 -6.61 4.45
CA PHE A 112 3.09 -7.21 5.33
C PHE A 112 3.91 -8.21 4.51
N PRO A 113 5.08 -8.68 5.02
CA PRO A 113 5.86 -9.69 4.32
C PRO A 113 5.09 -11.00 4.07
N ASP A 114 4.13 -11.33 4.93
CA ASP A 114 3.45 -12.62 4.99
C ASP A 114 1.92 -12.55 4.77
N LYS A 115 1.36 -11.36 4.52
CA LYS A 115 -0.09 -11.13 4.32
C LYS A 115 -0.37 -9.74 3.77
N MET A 116 -1.57 -9.55 3.21
CA MET A 116 -2.02 -8.27 2.68
C MET A 116 -3.49 -8.05 3.01
N PHE A 117 -3.85 -6.82 3.37
CA PHE A 117 -5.23 -6.39 3.59
C PHE A 117 -5.62 -5.36 2.54
N LEU A 118 -6.83 -5.47 2.03
CA LEU A 118 -7.43 -4.50 1.11
C LEU A 118 -8.70 -3.96 1.73
N PHE A 119 -8.90 -2.66 1.72
CA PHE A 119 -10.09 -1.99 2.22
C PHE A 119 -10.82 -1.36 1.04
N LEU A 120 -11.99 -1.90 0.72
CA LEU A 120 -12.71 -1.61 -0.52
C LEU A 120 -14.09 -1.00 -0.24
N SER A 121 -14.42 0.05 -0.98
CA SER A 121 -15.76 0.63 -0.99
C SER A 121 -16.72 -0.14 -1.87
N SER A 122 -18.02 0.07 -1.64
CA SER A 122 -19.06 -0.61 -2.42
C SER A 122 -19.12 -0.15 -3.88
N ASP A 123 -18.63 1.06 -4.18
CA ASP A 123 -18.60 1.72 -5.48
C ASP A 123 -17.29 1.53 -6.26
N ILE A 124 -16.33 0.76 -5.72
CA ILE A 124 -15.01 0.63 -6.36
C ILE A 124 -15.08 -0.04 -7.75
N GLU A 125 -14.36 0.54 -8.69
CA GLU A 125 -14.17 0.00 -10.05
C GLU A 125 -13.10 -1.09 -10.09
N LEU A 126 -13.24 -2.07 -11.00
CA LEU A 126 -12.28 -3.17 -11.14
C LEU A 126 -10.87 -2.69 -11.50
N SER A 127 -10.75 -1.63 -12.31
CA SER A 127 -9.45 -1.02 -12.65
C SER A 127 -8.77 -0.43 -11.41
N SER A 128 -9.55 0.22 -10.54
CA SER A 128 -9.08 0.75 -9.26
C SER A 128 -8.58 -0.34 -8.32
N VAL A 129 -9.18 -1.53 -8.39
CA VAL A 129 -8.73 -2.72 -7.63
C VAL A 129 -7.45 -3.28 -8.24
N SER A 130 -7.33 -3.35 -9.57
CA SER A 130 -6.09 -3.76 -10.23
C SER A 130 -4.93 -2.83 -9.88
N ALA A 131 -5.16 -1.52 -9.81
CA ALA A 131 -4.15 -0.55 -9.38
C ALA A 131 -3.74 -0.76 -7.92
N LEU A 132 -4.71 -0.88 -7.01
CA LEU A 132 -4.43 -1.14 -5.59
C LEU A 132 -3.69 -2.47 -5.39
N MET A 133 -4.13 -3.55 -6.07
CA MET A 133 -3.46 -4.85 -6.06
C MET A 133 -2.02 -4.75 -6.55
N THR A 134 -1.79 -4.02 -7.63
CA THR A 134 -0.43 -3.81 -8.17
C THR A 134 0.45 -3.14 -7.13
N HIS A 135 -0.04 -2.06 -6.51
CA HIS A 135 0.71 -1.30 -5.52
C HIS A 135 1.03 -2.15 -4.27
N GLU A 136 0.00 -2.71 -3.64
CA GLU A 136 0.15 -3.41 -2.35
C GLU A 136 0.88 -4.75 -2.49
N TYR A 137 0.63 -5.49 -3.57
CA TYR A 137 1.35 -6.75 -3.80
C TYR A 137 2.83 -6.48 -4.16
N HIS A 138 3.15 -5.31 -4.74
CA HIS A 138 4.54 -4.91 -4.94
C HIS A 138 5.24 -4.67 -3.59
N HIS A 139 4.54 -4.12 -2.59
CA HIS A 139 5.09 -4.02 -1.23
C HIS A 139 5.38 -5.39 -0.63
N VAL A 140 4.46 -6.35 -0.75
CA VAL A 140 4.71 -7.74 -0.29
C VAL A 140 5.99 -8.29 -0.91
N CYS A 141 6.13 -8.19 -2.24
CA CYS A 141 7.31 -8.67 -2.95
C CYS A 141 8.59 -7.93 -2.50
N ARG A 142 8.51 -6.61 -2.32
CA ARG A 142 9.67 -5.81 -1.91
C ARG A 142 10.10 -6.12 -0.48
N LEU A 143 9.15 -6.28 0.42
CA LEU A 143 9.41 -6.62 1.83
C LEU A 143 10.06 -8.01 1.96
N ASP A 144 9.71 -8.96 1.09
CA ASP A 144 10.35 -10.28 1.03
C ASP A 144 11.85 -10.21 0.66
N HIS A 145 12.24 -9.17 -0.08
CA HIS A 145 13.65 -8.90 -0.43
C HIS A 145 14.39 -8.02 0.60
N MET A 146 13.68 -7.45 1.58
CA MET A 146 14.28 -6.57 2.59
C MET A 146 14.82 -7.39 3.77
N THR A 147 16.09 -7.20 4.09
CA THR A 147 16.75 -7.81 5.26
C THR A 147 16.73 -6.92 6.50
N LYS A 148 16.27 -5.67 6.37
CA LYS A 148 16.21 -4.70 7.46
C LYS A 148 15.00 -4.98 8.35
N GLU A 149 15.20 -4.93 9.66
CA GLU A 149 14.12 -4.91 10.64
C GLU A 149 13.28 -3.62 10.49
N GLU A 150 12.00 -3.67 10.82
CA GLU A 150 11.07 -2.53 10.67
C GLU A 150 11.58 -1.25 11.36
N LYS A 151 12.18 -1.40 12.55
CA LYS A 151 12.77 -0.30 13.32
C LYS A 151 13.95 0.39 12.63
N ASP A 152 14.59 -0.30 11.68
CA ASP A 152 15.79 0.16 10.98
C ASP A 152 15.49 0.71 9.58
N VAL A 153 14.21 0.65 9.16
CA VAL A 153 13.73 1.25 7.91
C VAL A 153 13.88 2.77 7.96
N THR A 154 14.58 3.31 6.96
CA THR A 154 14.86 4.74 6.80
C THR A 154 13.82 5.44 5.91
N LEU A 155 13.91 6.77 5.83
CA LEU A 155 13.11 7.57 4.91
C LEU A 155 13.42 7.18 3.47
N LEU A 156 14.69 6.99 3.11
CA LEU A 156 15.10 6.54 1.78
C LEU A 156 14.47 5.18 1.43
N ASP A 157 14.57 4.21 2.34
CA ASP A 157 13.95 2.89 2.14
C ASP A 157 12.46 3.02 1.82
N THR A 158 11.77 3.90 2.57
CA THR A 158 10.33 4.10 2.45
C THR A 158 9.96 4.80 1.14
N ILE A 159 10.60 5.92 0.79
CA ILE A 159 10.24 6.65 -0.45
C ILE A 159 10.55 5.82 -1.71
N ILE A 160 11.59 4.98 -1.69
CA ILE A 160 11.89 4.09 -2.81
C ILE A 160 10.89 2.94 -2.87
N MET A 161 10.50 2.37 -1.72
CA MET A 161 9.48 1.32 -1.67
C MET A 161 8.12 1.81 -2.21
N GLU A 162 7.68 3.00 -1.78
CA GLU A 162 6.46 3.66 -2.27
C GLU A 162 6.57 4.04 -3.75
N GLY A 163 7.72 4.60 -4.16
CA GLY A 163 7.98 4.96 -5.55
C GLY A 163 7.97 3.77 -6.51
N LEU A 164 8.51 2.63 -6.08
CA LEU A 164 8.48 1.38 -6.85
C LEU A 164 7.07 0.81 -6.99
N ALA A 165 6.31 0.77 -5.89
CA ALA A 165 4.93 0.31 -5.92
C ALA A 165 4.07 1.17 -6.86
N GLU A 166 4.25 2.49 -6.82
CA GLU A 166 3.50 3.39 -7.69
C GLU A 166 3.99 3.34 -9.15
N TYR A 167 5.29 3.18 -9.38
CA TYR A 167 5.81 2.97 -10.73
C TYR A 167 5.37 1.63 -11.33
N ALA A 168 5.10 0.60 -10.52
CA ALA A 168 4.48 -0.63 -10.99
C ALA A 168 3.05 -0.41 -11.50
N VAL A 169 2.28 0.45 -10.85
CA VAL A 169 0.97 0.88 -11.35
C VAL A 169 1.13 1.62 -12.68
N TYR A 170 2.07 2.57 -12.76
CA TYR A 170 2.37 3.32 -13.99
C TYR A 170 2.76 2.41 -15.16
N GLU A 171 3.71 1.49 -14.94
CA GLU A 171 4.23 0.57 -15.96
C GLU A 171 3.12 -0.35 -16.48
N ARG A 172 2.26 -0.85 -15.58
CA ARG A 172 1.25 -1.85 -15.91
C ARG A 172 -0.04 -1.24 -16.48
N LEU A 173 -0.52 -0.16 -15.88
CA LEU A 173 -1.88 0.37 -16.09
C LEU A 173 -1.89 1.79 -16.65
N GLY A 174 -0.71 2.41 -16.78
CA GLY A 174 -0.56 3.76 -17.29
C GLY A 174 -0.79 4.85 -16.25
N GLN A 175 -0.45 6.08 -16.62
CA GLN A 175 -0.48 7.24 -15.73
C GLN A 175 -1.87 7.56 -15.18
N SER A 176 -2.94 7.32 -15.95
CA SER A 176 -4.32 7.60 -15.52
C SER A 176 -4.79 6.72 -14.36
N GLN A 177 -4.05 5.65 -14.04
CA GLN A 177 -4.35 4.75 -12.92
C GLN A 177 -3.43 4.97 -11.72
N THR A 178 -2.42 5.83 -11.85
CA THR A 178 -1.56 6.22 -10.72
C THR A 178 -2.27 7.21 -9.81
N ALA A 179 -1.79 7.32 -8.58
CA ALA A 179 -2.24 8.30 -7.61
C ALA A 179 -2.00 9.73 -8.10
N GLU A 180 -2.91 10.64 -7.75
CA GLU A 180 -2.91 12.01 -8.26
C GLU A 180 -1.60 12.77 -7.95
N TRP A 181 -1.00 12.49 -6.79
CA TRP A 181 0.22 13.13 -6.31
C TRP A 181 1.43 12.90 -7.22
N THR A 182 1.38 11.93 -8.13
CA THR A 182 2.44 11.70 -9.13
C THR A 182 2.55 12.84 -10.15
N THR A 183 1.55 13.72 -10.23
CA THR A 183 1.47 14.80 -11.23
C THR A 183 1.35 16.21 -10.64
N TRP A 184 1.32 16.35 -9.31
CA TRP A 184 1.16 17.65 -8.65
C TRP A 184 2.36 18.58 -8.81
N TYR A 185 3.55 18.03 -9.07
CA TYR A 185 4.80 18.77 -9.10
C TYR A 185 5.52 18.61 -10.43
N THR A 186 6.15 19.67 -10.90
CA THR A 186 7.00 19.63 -12.09
C THR A 186 8.32 18.91 -11.78
N PRO A 187 9.04 18.40 -12.80
CA PRO A 187 10.36 17.79 -12.61
C PRO A 187 11.34 18.70 -11.85
N LEU A 188 11.37 20.00 -12.17
CA LEU A 188 12.24 20.97 -11.49
C LEU A 188 11.86 21.17 -10.01
N GLN A 189 10.56 21.17 -9.67
CA GLN A 189 10.12 21.24 -8.27
C GLN A 189 10.57 19.99 -7.50
N LEU A 190 10.44 18.81 -8.11
CA LEU A 190 10.83 17.54 -7.49
C LEU A 190 12.33 17.45 -7.24
N GLU A 191 13.16 17.98 -8.15
CA GLU A 191 14.61 18.10 -7.98
C GLU A 191 14.95 19.02 -6.80
N VAL A 192 14.39 20.23 -6.75
CA VAL A 192 14.59 21.18 -5.65
C VAL A 192 14.11 20.60 -4.31
N PHE A 193 12.98 19.89 -4.32
CA PHE A 193 12.44 19.23 -3.14
C PHE A 193 13.34 18.09 -2.66
N TYR A 194 13.88 17.29 -3.58
CA TYR A 194 14.85 16.27 -3.24
C TYR A 194 16.08 16.89 -2.58
N GLU A 195 16.76 17.83 -3.25
CA GLU A 195 18.01 18.42 -2.77
C GLU A 195 17.86 19.13 -1.42
N LYS A 196 16.82 19.96 -1.28
CA LYS A 196 16.68 20.85 -0.12
C LYS A 196 15.97 20.20 1.07
N LYS A 197 15.13 19.19 0.84
CA LYS A 197 14.25 18.63 1.90
C LYS A 197 14.52 17.16 2.17
N ILE A 198 14.65 16.33 1.14
CA ILE A 198 14.76 14.87 1.30
C ILE A 198 16.21 14.42 1.49
N ALA A 199 17.14 14.85 0.63
CA ALA A 199 18.55 14.44 0.64
C ALA A 199 19.23 14.62 2.01
N PRO A 200 19.00 15.71 2.78
CA PRO A 200 19.60 15.86 4.11
C PRO A 200 19.07 14.88 5.17
N HIS A 201 17.96 14.18 4.90
CA HIS A 201 17.21 13.39 5.87
C HIS A 201 17.03 11.93 5.45
N LEU A 202 17.74 11.44 4.44
CA LEU A 202 17.55 10.09 3.89
C LEU A 202 17.60 8.97 4.95
N ASN A 203 18.47 9.11 5.95
CA ASN A 203 18.73 8.09 6.97
C ASN A 203 17.87 8.20 8.23
N ILE A 204 16.92 9.15 8.30
CA ILE A 204 16.03 9.24 9.48
C ILE A 204 15.07 8.03 9.50
N LYS A 205 14.77 7.53 10.70
CA LYS A 205 13.90 6.35 10.92
C LYS A 205 12.48 6.78 11.31
N ARG A 206 11.52 5.85 11.25
CA ARG A 206 10.08 6.10 11.54
C ARG A 206 9.80 6.82 12.87
N GLY A 207 10.61 6.60 13.91
CA GLY A 207 10.47 7.27 15.21
C GLY A 207 10.86 8.76 15.21
N HIS A 208 11.48 9.27 14.13
CA HIS A 208 11.92 10.65 14.05
C HIS A 208 10.76 11.58 13.64
N ARG A 209 10.58 12.70 14.35
CA ARG A 209 9.47 13.66 14.11
C ARG A 209 9.35 14.14 12.67
N LEU A 210 10.47 14.30 11.96
CA LEU A 210 10.47 14.75 10.56
C LEU A 210 10.07 13.68 9.56
N PHE A 211 10.08 12.39 9.94
CA PHE A 211 9.80 11.28 9.02
C PHE A 211 8.44 11.45 8.36
N ASP A 212 7.39 11.51 9.18
CA ASP A 212 6.01 11.72 8.73
C ASP A 212 5.80 13.07 8.03
N GLN A 213 6.53 14.11 8.45
CA GLN A 213 6.40 15.44 7.87
C GLN A 213 6.93 15.47 6.44
N LEU A 214 8.08 14.81 6.21
CA LEU A 214 8.70 14.72 4.90
C LEU A 214 7.97 13.71 4.01
N LEU A 215 7.54 12.57 4.56
CA LEU A 215 6.85 11.54 3.80
C LEU A 215 5.48 12.04 3.30
N TYR A 216 4.61 12.47 4.20
CA TYR A 216 3.24 12.87 3.87
C TYR A 216 3.07 14.35 3.52
N GLY A 217 4.07 15.19 3.80
CA GLY A 217 3.94 16.63 3.58
C GLY A 217 3.13 17.35 4.66
N LYS A 218 3.48 17.17 5.93
CA LYS A 218 2.82 17.85 7.06
C LYS A 218 3.57 19.15 7.42
N GLY A 219 2.86 20.14 7.96
CA GLY A 219 3.44 21.44 8.34
C GLY A 219 3.80 22.28 7.11
N TYR A 220 5.05 22.74 7.02
CA TYR A 220 5.54 23.56 5.90
C TYR A 220 6.14 22.73 4.74
N GLN A 221 5.89 21.42 4.74
CA GLN A 221 6.36 20.53 3.67
C GLN A 221 5.31 20.41 2.55
N PRO A 222 5.72 20.32 1.28
CA PRO A 222 4.81 20.04 0.17
C PRO A 222 4.02 18.74 0.42
N LYS A 223 2.73 18.74 0.05
CA LYS A 223 1.83 17.59 0.25
C LYS A 223 2.38 16.34 -0.46
N MET A 224 2.38 15.18 0.19
CA MET A 224 2.89 13.92 -0.35
C MET A 224 4.34 14.00 -0.86
N LEU A 225 5.17 14.86 -0.25
CA LEU A 225 6.54 15.14 -0.68
C LEU A 225 7.37 13.85 -0.88
N GLY A 226 7.44 12.98 0.12
CA GLY A 226 8.25 11.76 0.03
C GLY A 226 7.76 10.80 -1.05
N TYR A 227 6.44 10.65 -1.19
CA TYR A 227 5.82 9.84 -2.24
C TYR A 227 6.16 10.37 -3.64
N ALA A 228 5.91 11.67 -3.88
CA ALA A 228 6.13 12.28 -5.19
C ALA A 228 7.61 12.26 -5.59
N VAL A 229 8.52 12.58 -4.65
CA VAL A 229 9.97 12.49 -4.89
C VAL A 229 10.38 11.03 -5.14
N GLY A 230 9.94 10.09 -4.30
CA GLY A 230 10.26 8.67 -4.44
C GLY A 230 9.86 8.09 -5.80
N PHE A 231 8.62 8.35 -6.24
CA PHE A 231 8.15 7.96 -7.56
C PHE A 231 8.99 8.56 -8.69
N ASN A 232 9.36 9.84 -8.60
CA ASN A 232 10.17 10.50 -9.62
C ASN A 232 11.58 9.90 -9.72
N ILE A 233 12.22 9.63 -8.58
CA ILE A 233 13.54 8.99 -8.52
C ILE A 233 13.49 7.61 -9.19
N VAL A 234 12.51 6.78 -8.79
CA VAL A 234 12.34 5.43 -9.33
C VAL A 234 12.06 5.47 -10.83
N LYS A 235 11.13 6.35 -11.26
CA LYS A 235 10.78 6.51 -12.67
C LYS A 235 11.98 6.88 -13.52
N LYS A 236 12.79 7.85 -13.08
CA LYS A 236 14.00 8.28 -13.80
C LYS A 236 15.00 7.12 -13.91
N TYR A 237 15.31 6.48 -12.78
CA TYR A 237 16.26 5.37 -12.74
C TYR A 237 15.85 4.20 -13.64
N LEU A 238 14.60 3.72 -13.52
CA LEU A 238 14.15 2.56 -14.29
C LEU A 238 14.05 2.87 -15.79
N THR A 239 13.67 4.11 -16.15
CA THR A 239 13.62 4.54 -17.55
C THR A 239 15.02 4.62 -18.16
N GLU A 240 15.98 5.25 -17.48
CA GLU A 240 17.36 5.43 -17.96
C GLU A 240 18.09 4.09 -18.10
N ASN A 241 17.86 3.17 -17.17
CA ASN A 241 18.47 1.85 -17.17
C ASN A 241 17.68 0.81 -17.97
N ARG A 242 16.54 1.18 -18.56
CA ARG A 242 15.59 0.27 -19.24
C ARG A 242 15.23 -0.96 -18.39
N ALA A 243 15.14 -0.76 -17.08
CA ALA A 243 14.85 -1.81 -16.11
C ALA A 243 13.35 -1.85 -15.80
N SER A 244 12.87 -3.06 -15.55
CA SER A 244 11.48 -3.33 -15.14
C SER A 244 11.28 -3.19 -13.64
N THR A 245 10.03 -3.06 -13.22
CA THR A 245 9.69 -3.12 -11.79
C THR A 245 10.05 -4.45 -11.12
N ALA A 246 10.04 -5.55 -11.88
CA ALA A 246 10.46 -6.86 -11.38
C ALA A 246 11.95 -6.85 -10.98
N GLU A 247 12.81 -6.24 -11.79
CA GLU A 247 14.24 -6.08 -11.46
C GLU A 247 14.42 -5.13 -10.27
N GLY A 248 13.62 -4.06 -10.22
CA GLY A 248 13.60 -3.06 -9.14
C GLY A 248 13.39 -3.64 -7.73
N LEU A 249 12.71 -4.79 -7.60
CA LEU A 249 12.49 -5.48 -6.33
C LEU A 249 13.79 -5.86 -5.59
N SER A 250 14.89 -6.08 -6.33
CA SER A 250 16.19 -6.46 -5.77
C SER A 250 17.18 -5.30 -5.63
N ILE A 251 16.89 -4.14 -6.24
CA ILE A 251 17.80 -2.99 -6.28
C ILE A 251 17.80 -2.27 -4.93
N SER A 252 18.97 -1.97 -4.37
CA SER A 252 19.06 -1.25 -3.10
C SER A 252 18.55 0.19 -3.23
N PRO A 253 17.90 0.77 -2.21
CA PRO A 253 17.40 2.14 -2.25
C PRO A 253 18.46 3.19 -2.62
N GLU A 254 19.70 3.01 -2.18
CA GLU A 254 20.83 3.91 -2.48
C GLU A 254 21.19 3.91 -3.97
N THR A 255 21.00 2.78 -4.65
CA THR A 255 21.32 2.65 -6.08
C THR A 255 20.41 3.55 -6.93
N PHE A 256 19.15 3.74 -6.52
CA PHE A 256 18.21 4.62 -7.21
C PHE A 256 18.65 6.09 -7.21
N LEU A 257 19.46 6.52 -6.24
CA LEU A 257 19.97 7.89 -6.17
C LEU A 257 21.02 8.19 -7.25
N LYS A 258 21.53 7.19 -7.97
CA LYS A 258 22.41 7.44 -9.12
C LYS A 258 21.69 8.14 -10.27
N ALA A 259 20.37 8.06 -10.32
CA ALA A 259 19.56 8.80 -11.28
C ALA A 259 19.29 10.25 -10.83
N THR A 260 19.54 10.61 -9.57
CA THR A 260 19.39 12.00 -9.11
C THR A 260 20.69 12.80 -9.15
N LEU A 261 21.82 12.14 -9.40
CA LEU A 261 23.10 12.74 -9.78
C LEU A 261 23.21 12.86 -11.30
#